data_AF-A0A1A9AMW5-F1
#
_entry.id   AF-A0A1A9AMW5-F1
#
_cell.length_a   1.000
_cell.length_b   1.000
_cell.length_c   1.000
_cell.angle_alpha   90.00
_cell.angle_beta   90.00
_cell.angle_gamma   90.00
#
_symmetry.space_group_name_H-M   'P 1'
#
loop_
_entity.id
_entity.type
_entity.pdbx_description
1 polymer ?
#
loop_
_entity_poly.entity_id
_entity_poly.type
_entity_poly.pdbx_seq_one_letter_code
_entity_poly.pdbx_strand_id
1 'polypeptide(L)'
;MADGAGYTTLTRVIPIDFFVGMIKDAIKKLIHTYGHKDCGLRHKELCDEIKKIIFDNKKIVFQHMDPPSKKEWSTKWDKQRNGIFNKLFQDEGFVNMCYPFKMGSSYVYHRFRDRH
;
A
#
# COMPACT_ATOMS: atom_id res chain seq x y z
N MET A 1 31.78 3.66 -19.84
CA MET A 1 31.67 2.25 -19.42
C MET A 1 30.20 1.89 -19.46
N ALA A 2 29.87 0.85 -20.21
CA ALA A 2 28.52 0.45 -20.57
C ALA A 2 27.75 -0.06 -19.35
N ASP A 3 26.50 0.39 -19.20
CA ASP A 3 25.48 -0.38 -18.49
C ASP A 3 24.29 -0.50 -19.44
N GLY A 4 24.17 -1.68 -20.04
CA GLY A 4 23.07 -2.04 -20.93
C GLY A 4 21.79 -2.17 -20.13
N ALA A 5 21.13 -1.04 -19.87
CA ALA A 5 19.77 -1.04 -19.35
C ALA A 5 18.85 -1.50 -20.48
N GLY A 6 18.54 -2.81 -20.49
CA GLY A 6 17.61 -3.43 -21.44
C GLY A 6 16.36 -2.58 -21.59
N TYR A 7 16.24 -1.92 -22.74
CA TYR A 7 15.11 -1.09 -23.09
C TYR A 7 13.91 -2.01 -23.25
N THR A 8 13.18 -2.27 -22.17
CA THR A 8 11.89 -2.94 -22.28
C THR A 8 11.00 -2.02 -23.12
N THR A 9 10.60 -2.49 -24.29
CA THR A 9 9.71 -1.81 -25.26
C THR A 9 8.28 -1.65 -24.70
N LEU A 10 8.14 -1.23 -23.45
CA LEU A 10 6.87 -0.98 -22.78
C LEU A 10 6.58 0.52 -22.88
N THR A 11 5.84 0.87 -23.93
CA THR A 11 5.59 2.26 -24.33
C THR A 11 4.87 3.09 -23.26
N ARG A 12 4.22 2.46 -22.26
CA ARG A 12 3.52 3.14 -21.15
C ARG A 12 3.50 2.29 -19.88
N VAL A 13 4.52 2.41 -19.02
CA VAL A 13 4.49 1.89 -17.65
C VAL A 13 4.31 3.06 -16.69
N ILE A 14 3.13 3.17 -16.08
CA ILE A 14 2.88 4.15 -15.01
C ILE A 14 3.72 3.76 -13.80
N PRO A 15 4.52 4.67 -13.23
CA PRO A 15 5.37 4.36 -12.09
C PRO A 15 4.55 4.00 -10.84
N ILE A 16 5.08 3.10 -10.01
CA ILE A 16 4.43 2.69 -8.75
C ILE A 16 4.26 3.89 -7.81
N ASP A 17 5.24 4.79 -7.75
CA ASP A 17 5.21 5.98 -6.89
C ASP A 17 4.04 6.92 -7.22
N PHE A 18 3.76 7.12 -8.52
CA PHE A 18 2.58 7.87 -8.96
C PHE A 18 1.28 7.23 -8.47
N PHE A 19 1.16 5.90 -8.59
CA PHE A 19 0.00 5.17 -8.09
C PHE A 19 -0.16 5.31 -6.57
N VAL A 20 0.95 5.21 -5.81
CA VAL A 20 0.96 5.44 -4.36
C VAL A 20 0.48 6.85 -4.03
N GLY A 21 0.96 7.86 -4.77
CA GLY A 21 0.52 9.25 -4.62
C GLY A 21 -0.99 9.41 -4.75
N MET A 22 -1.63 8.73 -5.70
CA MET A 22 -3.08 8.78 -5.90
C MET A 22 -3.89 8.24 -4.72
N ILE A 23 -3.41 7.15 -4.09
CA ILE A 23 -4.16 6.45 -3.03
C ILE A 23 -3.77 6.89 -1.61
N LYS A 24 -2.62 7.57 -1.45
CA LYS A 24 -2.01 7.89 -0.15
C LYS A 24 -2.95 8.64 0.78
N ASP A 25 -3.56 9.73 0.31
CA ASP A 25 -4.44 10.58 1.13
C ASP A 25 -5.70 9.81 1.58
N ALA A 26 -6.30 9.05 0.68
CA ALA A 26 -7.47 8.24 0.98
C ALA A 26 -7.16 7.16 2.03
N ILE A 27 -6.00 6.49 1.93
CA ILE A 27 -5.58 5.48 2.91
C ILE A 27 -5.29 6.13 4.28
N LYS A 28 -4.63 7.30 4.32
CA LYS A 28 -4.39 8.03 5.57
C LYS A 28 -5.70 8.35 6.28
N LYS A 29 -6.69 8.86 5.54
CA LYS A 29 -8.03 9.12 6.07
C LYS A 29 -8.65 7.86 6.68
N LEU A 30 -8.59 6.73 5.99
CA LEU A 30 -9.11 5.45 6.52
C LEU A 30 -8.38 5.04 7.81
N ILE A 31 -7.05 5.13 7.85
CA ILE A 31 -6.27 4.79 9.05
C ILE A 31 -6.70 5.64 10.24
N HIS A 32 -6.89 6.95 10.04
CA HIS A 32 -7.37 7.86 11.07
C HIS A 32 -8.81 7.56 11.51
N THR A 33 -9.71 7.20 10.57
CA THR A 33 -11.10 6.83 10.87
C THR A 33 -11.20 5.51 11.65
N TYR A 34 -10.39 4.51 11.30
CA TYR A 34 -10.46 3.19 11.91
C TYR A 34 -9.52 3.00 13.10
N GLY A 35 -8.57 3.93 13.34
CA GLY A 35 -7.46 3.78 14.28
C GLY A 35 -7.53 4.61 15.56
N HIS A 36 -8.73 4.98 16.01
CA HIS A 36 -8.89 5.80 17.22
C HIS A 36 -8.10 5.27 18.42
N LYS A 37 -7.38 6.18 19.12
CA LYS A 37 -6.40 5.87 20.18
C LYS A 37 -6.96 5.08 21.37
N ASP A 38 -8.27 5.15 21.60
CA ASP A 38 -8.95 4.53 22.75
C ASP A 38 -9.71 3.24 22.39
N CYS A 39 -9.80 2.90 21.11
CA CYS A 39 -10.53 1.73 20.62
C CYS A 39 -9.73 1.15 19.46
N GLY A 40 -9.02 0.04 19.71
CA GLY A 40 -8.05 -0.54 18.78
C GLY A 40 -8.52 -0.60 17.32
N LEU A 41 -7.55 -0.58 16.39
CA LEU A 41 -7.79 -0.49 14.94
C LEU A 41 -8.87 -1.49 14.47
N ARG A 42 -9.86 -1.08 13.67
CA ARG A 42 -10.79 -2.04 13.03
C ARG A 42 -10.14 -2.67 11.80
N HIS A 43 -9.29 -3.66 12.05
CA HIS A 43 -8.37 -4.26 11.07
C HIS A 43 -9.07 -4.80 9.81
N LYS A 44 -10.15 -5.57 9.97
CA LYS A 44 -10.82 -6.24 8.85
C LYS A 44 -11.48 -5.23 7.90
N GLU A 45 -12.23 -4.27 8.46
CA GLU A 45 -12.90 -3.22 7.69
C GLU A 45 -11.89 -2.30 7.00
N LEU A 46 -10.85 -1.87 7.73
CA LEU A 46 -9.76 -1.06 7.18
C LEU A 46 -9.07 -1.73 5.99
N CYS A 47 -8.68 -3.01 6.12
CA CYS A 47 -7.98 -3.70 5.05
C CYS A 47 -8.88 -3.96 3.83
N ASP A 48 -10.19 -4.16 4.03
CA ASP A 48 -11.14 -4.33 2.94
C ASP A 48 -11.33 -3.01 2.16
N GLU A 49 -11.50 -1.89 2.87
CA GLU A 49 -11.60 -0.55 2.29
C GLU A 49 -10.32 -0.15 1.53
N ILE A 50 -9.13 -0.41 2.11
CA ILE A 50 -7.85 -0.18 1.43
C ILE A 50 -7.76 -1.03 0.16
N LYS A 51 -8.14 -2.31 0.22
CA LYS A 51 -8.13 -3.21 -0.93
C LYS A 51 -9.05 -2.71 -2.04
N LYS A 52 -10.22 -2.17 -1.68
CA LYS A 52 -11.17 -1.56 -2.62
C LYS A 52 -10.58 -0.33 -3.30
N ILE A 53 -9.99 0.60 -2.55
CA ILE A 53 -9.31 1.79 -3.09
C ILE A 53 -8.22 1.39 -4.09
N ILE A 54 -7.38 0.42 -3.74
CA ILE A 54 -6.32 -0.08 -4.62
C ILE A 54 -6.92 -0.68 -5.88
N PHE A 55 -7.97 -1.49 -5.76
CA PHE A 55 -8.62 -2.15 -6.89
C PHE A 55 -9.21 -1.14 -7.89
N ASP A 56 -9.97 -0.16 -7.40
CA ASP A 56 -10.58 0.88 -8.23
C ASP A 56 -9.52 1.74 -8.93
N ASN A 57 -8.50 2.22 -8.20
CA ASN A 57 -7.42 3.01 -8.80
C ASN A 57 -6.58 2.19 -9.77
N LYS A 58 -6.35 0.91 -9.49
CA LYS A 58 -5.60 0.01 -10.38
C LYS A 58 -6.33 -0.17 -11.71
N LYS A 59 -7.66 -0.22 -11.70
CA LYS A 59 -8.49 -0.27 -12.92
C LYS A 59 -8.27 0.98 -13.78
N ILE A 60 -8.21 2.16 -13.17
CA ILE A 60 -7.94 3.44 -13.87
C ILE A 60 -6.55 3.40 -14.52
N VAL A 61 -5.50 3.07 -13.76
CA VAL A 61 -4.12 2.95 -14.28
C VAL A 61 -4.06 1.96 -15.43
N PHE A 62 -4.77 0.83 -15.32
CA PHE A 62 -4.75 -0.23 -16.32
C PHE A 62 -5.50 0.12 -17.61
N GLN A 63 -6.33 1.15 -17.63
CA GLN A 63 -6.92 1.65 -18.88
C GLN A 63 -5.85 2.23 -19.83
N HIS A 64 -4.75 2.73 -19.27
CA HIS A 64 -3.69 3.41 -20.01
C HIS A 64 -2.47 2.53 -20.32
N MET A 65 -2.55 1.23 -20.03
CA MET A 65 -1.48 0.25 -20.17
C MET A 65 -1.87 -0.88 -21.12
N ASP A 66 -0.89 -1.38 -21.86
CA ASP A 66 -1.01 -2.63 -22.62
C ASP A 66 -0.89 -3.87 -21.71
N PRO A 67 -1.40 -5.05 -22.14
CA PRO A 67 -1.30 -6.29 -21.37
C PRO A 67 0.09 -6.64 -20.80
N PRO A 68 1.21 -6.51 -21.56
CA PRO A 68 2.54 -6.80 -20.99
C PRO A 68 2.93 -5.79 -19.90
N SER A 69 2.60 -4.51 -20.07
CA SER A 69 2.82 -3.45 -19.06
C SER A 69 2.05 -3.74 -17.77
N LYS A 70 0.78 -4.19 -17.87
CA LYS A 70 -0.04 -4.56 -16.70
C LYS A 70 0.56 -5.71 -15.91
N LYS A 71 1.13 -6.70 -16.61
CA LYS A 71 1.77 -7.86 -15.98
C LYS A 71 3.02 -7.44 -15.23
N GLU A 72 3.92 -6.70 -15.90
CA GLU A 72 5.14 -6.19 -15.27
C GLU A 72 4.83 -5.28 -14.07
N TRP A 73 3.88 -4.36 -14.25
CA TRP A 73 3.43 -3.45 -13.20
C TRP A 73 2.87 -4.22 -12.00
N SER A 74 2.03 -5.23 -12.23
CA SER A 74 1.49 -6.06 -11.14
C SER A 74 2.58 -6.79 -10.36
N THR A 75 3.60 -7.32 -11.04
CA THR A 75 4.75 -7.97 -10.40
C THR A 75 5.57 -6.97 -9.58
N LYS A 76 5.81 -5.77 -10.10
CA LYS A 76 6.51 -4.69 -9.37
C LYS A 76 5.71 -4.24 -8.15
N TRP A 77 4.41 -4.02 -8.31
CA TRP A 77 3.48 -3.67 -7.23
C TRP A 77 3.48 -4.71 -6.12
N ASP A 78 3.37 -6.00 -6.44
CA ASP A 78 3.30 -7.06 -5.45
C ASP A 78 4.58 -7.14 -4.59
N LYS A 79 5.74 -6.93 -5.22
CA LYS A 79 7.05 -6.88 -4.53
C LYS A 79 7.21 -5.65 -3.63
N GLN A 80 6.69 -4.49 -4.03
CA GLN A 80 6.91 -3.22 -3.33
C GLN A 80 5.83 -2.88 -2.31
N ARG A 81 4.58 -3.32 -2.50
CA ARG A 81 3.43 -2.87 -1.69
C ARG A 81 3.65 -3.05 -0.19
N ASN A 82 4.27 -4.16 0.24
CA ASN A 82 4.52 -4.42 1.67
C ASN A 82 5.39 -3.30 2.28
N GLY A 83 6.48 -2.91 1.62
CA GLY A 83 7.35 -1.83 2.09
C GLY A 83 6.65 -0.47 2.09
N ILE A 84 5.87 -0.19 1.05
CA ILE A 84 5.07 1.04 0.93
C ILE A 84 4.07 1.15 2.09
N PHE A 85 3.29 0.11 2.33
CA PHE A 85 2.28 0.10 3.39
C PHE A 85 2.89 0.07 4.79
N ASN A 86 4.01 -0.65 5.00
CA ASN A 86 4.74 -0.57 6.27
C ASN A 86 5.12 0.88 6.60
N LYS A 87 5.73 1.59 5.64
CA LYS A 87 6.11 2.99 5.85
C LYS A 87 4.89 3.88 6.09
N LEU A 88 3.85 3.75 5.26
CA LEU A 88 2.63 4.56 5.37
C LEU A 88 1.98 4.39 6.74
N PHE A 89 1.79 3.15 7.22
CA PHE A 89 1.22 2.90 8.54
C PHE A 89 2.13 3.42 9.66
N GLN A 90 3.45 3.22 9.56
CA GLN A 90 4.40 3.71 10.56
C GLN A 90 4.42 5.24 10.67
N ASP A 91 4.33 5.95 9.54
CA ASP A 91 4.22 7.42 9.50
C ASP A 91 2.95 7.91 10.23
N GLU A 92 1.85 7.16 10.13
CA GLU A 92 0.60 7.47 10.84
C GLU A 92 0.59 6.93 12.30
N GLY A 93 1.65 6.25 12.74
CA GLY A 93 1.79 5.70 14.09
C GLY A 93 1.14 4.33 14.31
N PHE A 94 0.78 3.62 13.24
CA PHE A 94 0.15 2.29 13.27
C PHE A 94 1.08 1.20 12.75
N VAL A 95 0.77 -0.05 13.09
CA VAL A 95 1.42 -1.23 12.50
C VAL A 95 0.67 -1.62 11.23
N ASN A 96 1.37 -1.91 10.15
CA ASN A 96 0.75 -2.46 8.93
C ASN A 96 0.29 -3.91 9.18
N MET A 97 -0.99 -4.15 8.97
CA MET A 97 -1.62 -5.45 9.22
C MET A 97 -2.40 -5.96 8.01
N CYS A 98 -2.40 -5.20 6.91
CA CYS A 98 -3.10 -5.52 5.67
C CYS A 98 -2.21 -6.24 4.65
N TYR A 99 -0.89 -5.98 4.67
CA TYR A 99 0.05 -6.56 3.71
C TYR A 99 1.32 -7.08 4.40
N PRO A 100 1.56 -8.40 4.45
CA PRO A 100 0.54 -9.46 4.27
C PRO A 100 -0.56 -9.32 5.34
N PHE A 101 -1.77 -9.77 5.01
CA PHE A 101 -2.87 -9.75 5.98
C PHE A 101 -2.54 -10.69 7.14
N LYS A 102 -2.35 -10.13 8.34
CA LYS A 102 -2.05 -10.90 9.55
C LYS A 102 -3.34 -11.06 10.34
N MET A 103 -4.08 -12.13 10.06
CA MET A 103 -5.22 -12.54 10.88
C MET A 103 -4.69 -13.31 12.10
N GLY A 104 -4.89 -12.78 13.30
CA GLY A 104 -4.70 -13.57 14.53
C GLY A 104 -3.26 -13.72 15.01
N SER A 105 -2.66 -12.63 15.47
CA SER A 105 -1.70 -12.78 16.57
C SER A 105 -1.83 -11.61 17.51
N SER A 106 -1.83 -11.95 18.79
CA SER A 106 -1.68 -11.08 19.95
C SER A 106 -0.46 -10.15 19.80
N TYR A 107 -0.60 -9.12 18.98
CA TYR A 107 0.35 -8.00 18.90
C TYR A 107 -0.43 -6.70 19.05
N VAL A 108 -1.31 -6.67 20.05
CA VAL A 108 -1.47 -5.47 20.86
C VAL A 108 -0.17 -5.29 21.63
N TYR A 109 0.93 -4.94 20.96
CA TYR A 109 1.99 -4.23 21.66
C TYR A 109 1.55 -2.78 21.65
N HIS A 110 0.88 -2.41 22.73
CA HIS A 110 0.91 -1.06 23.25
C HIS A 110 2.33 -0.52 23.05
N ARG A 111 2.51 0.42 22.13
CA ARG A 111 3.58 1.40 22.27
C ARG A 111 3.00 2.68 22.83
N PHE A 112 2.28 2.55 23.95
CA PHE A 112 2.42 3.54 25.01
C PHE A 112 3.81 3.31 25.60
N ARG A 113 4.83 3.83 24.91
CA ARG A 113 6.09 4.08 25.60
C ARG A 113 5.84 5.36 26.37
N ASP A 114 5.37 5.21 27.60
CA ASP A 114 5.70 6.07 28.72
C ASP A 114 7.10 6.66 28.47
N ARG A 115 7.13 7.93 28.08
CA ARG A 115 8.29 8.76 28.32
C ARG A 115 7.99 9.47 29.63
N HIS A 116 8.52 8.88 30.70
CA HIS A 116 9.01 9.61 31.86
C HIS A 116 9.78 10.87 31.43
#